data_AF-A0A2A3T849-F1
#
_entry.id   AF-A0A2A3T849-F1
#
_cell.length_a   1.000
_cell.length_b   1.000
_cell.length_c   1.000
_cell.angle_alpha   90.00
_cell.angle_beta   90.00
_cell.angle_gamma   90.00
#
_symmetry.space_group_name_H-M   'P 1'
#
loop_
_entity.id
_entity.type
_entity.pdbx_description
1 polymer ?
#
loop_
_entity_poly.entity_id
_entity_poly.type
_entity_poly.pdbx_seq_one_letter_code
_entity_poly.pdbx_strand_id
1 'polypeptide(L)' 'MTPKIKCPNCDQNEWLENPELNYLPKVIRMDDGKYSVDVDNGIHVKMWRCNNCMYVMQFWEPD' A
#
# COMPACT_ATOMS: atom_id res chain seq x y z
N MET A 1 -6.16 5.79 9.38
CA MET A 1 -7.37 5.23 10.05
C MET A 1 -7.42 3.74 9.76
N THR A 2 -7.86 2.90 10.70
CA THR A 2 -8.06 1.46 10.43
C THR A 2 -9.10 1.26 9.32
N PRO A 3 -8.90 0.30 8.40
CA PRO A 3 -9.87 -0.03 7.38
C PRO A 3 -11.21 -0.40 8.00
N LYS A 4 -12.29 0.23 7.52
CA LYS A 4 -13.67 -0.11 7.91
C LYS A 4 -14.32 -1.14 6.99
N ILE A 5 -13.53 -1.80 6.14
CA ILE A 5 -13.98 -2.80 5.19
C ILE A 5 -13.60 -4.19 5.65
N LYS A 6 -14.45 -5.18 5.36
CA LYS A 6 -14.12 -6.58 5.59
C LYS A 6 -13.00 -7.03 4.66
N CYS A 7 -12.22 -8.02 5.12
CA CYS A 7 -11.23 -8.68 4.29
C CYS A 7 -11.92 -9.35 3.10
N PRO A 8 -11.54 -9.02 1.84
CA PRO A 8 -12.18 -9.61 0.66
C PRO A 8 -11.86 -11.11 0.50
N ASN A 9 -10.88 -11.63 1.24
CA ASN A 9 -10.48 -13.04 1.19
C ASN A 9 -11.20 -13.92 2.22
N CYS A 10 -11.43 -13.44 3.45
CA CYS A 10 -12.03 -14.26 4.53
C CYS A 10 -13.23 -13.63 5.25
N ASP A 11 -13.72 -12.47 4.79
CA ASP A 11 -14.85 -11.71 5.33
C ASP A 11 -14.70 -11.24 6.80
N GLN A 12 -13.50 -11.38 7.38
CA GLN A 12 -13.19 -10.89 8.73
C GLN A 12 -12.82 -9.41 8.72
N ASN A 13 -13.10 -8.71 9.83
CA ASN A 13 -12.79 -7.29 10.01
C ASN A 13 -11.69 -7.06 11.06
N GLU A 14 -10.61 -7.81 10.95
CA GLU A 14 -9.43 -7.67 11.80
C GLU A 14 -8.20 -7.35 10.95
N TRP A 15 -7.76 -6.10 11.06
CA TRP A 15 -6.66 -5.56 10.29
C TRP A 15 -5.51 -5.15 11.20
N LEU A 16 -4.29 -5.49 10.78
CA LEU A 16 -3.05 -5.06 11.39
C LEU A 16 -2.33 -4.14 10.41
N GLU A 17 -1.97 -2.95 10.88
CA GLU A 17 -1.15 -2.00 10.12
C GLU A 17 0.28 -2.53 10.03
N ASN A 18 0.90 -2.41 8.86
CA ASN A 18 2.34 -2.63 8.72
C ASN A 18 3.06 -1.27 8.69
N PRO A 19 3.70 -0.85 9.79
CA PRO A 19 4.31 0.48 9.90
C PRO A 19 5.60 0.63 9.10
N GLU A 20 6.21 -0.46 8.63
CA GLU A 20 7.50 -0.42 7.94
C GLU A 20 7.38 -0.15 6.44
N LEU A 21 6.17 -0.23 5.87
CA LEU A 21 5.95 -0.20 4.43
C LEU A 21 4.87 0.83 4.08
N ASN A 22 5.25 2.11 4.10
CA ASN A 22 4.32 3.23 3.86
C ASN A 22 4.53 3.98 2.54
N TYR A 23 5.43 3.51 1.68
CA TYR A 23 5.87 4.28 0.53
C TYR A 23 5.88 3.44 -0.74
N LEU A 24 5.14 3.89 -1.76
CA LEU A 24 5.20 3.33 -3.11
C LEU A 24 6.02 4.27 -3.99
N PRO A 25 7.24 3.86 -4.41
CA PRO A 25 8.04 4.66 -5.32
C PRO A 25 7.32 4.93 -6.63
N LYS A 26 7.52 6.13 -7.18
CA LYS A 26 6.91 6.51 -8.45
C LYS A 26 7.80 6.07 -9.60
N VAL A 27 7.22 5.36 -10.56
CA VAL A 27 7.93 4.98 -11.78
C VAL A 27 7.93 6.17 -12.75
N ILE A 28 9.11 6.56 -13.23
CA ILE A 28 9.30 7.64 -14.21
C ILE A 28 9.84 7.03 -15.51
N ARG A 29 9.19 7.32 -16.65
CA ARG A 29 9.72 6.94 -17.96
C ARG A 29 10.71 8.00 -18.44
N MET A 30 11.91 7.59 -18.83
CA MET A 30 12.96 8.44 -19.38
C MET A 30 12.80 8.61 -20.90
N ASP A 31 13.42 9.65 -21.44
CA ASP A 31 13.37 9.99 -22.87
C ASP A 31 14.05 8.92 -23.76
N ASP A 32 15.00 8.17 -23.20
CA ASP A 32 15.69 7.05 -23.87
C ASP A 32 14.90 5.72 -23.84
N GLY A 33 13.65 5.77 -23.36
CA GLY A 33 12.77 4.60 -23.25
C GLY A 33 13.00 3.73 -22.01
N LYS A 34 13.94 4.09 -21.13
CA LYS A 34 14.14 3.39 -19.85
C LYS A 34 13.17 3.86 -18.78
N TYR A 35 13.19 3.18 -17.64
CA TYR A 35 12.40 3.53 -16.47
C TYR A 35 13.33 3.83 -15.28
N SER A 36 12.99 4.86 -14.53
CA SER A 36 13.59 5.22 -13.24
C SER A 36 12.58 5.01 -12.11
N VAL A 37 13.11 4.94 -10.89
CA VAL A 37 12.31 4.90 -9.67
C VAL A 37 12.61 6.17 -8.87
N ASP A 38 11.57 6.97 -8.65
CA ASP A 38 11.59 8.13 -7.76
C ASP A 38 11.10 7.69 -6.38
N VAL A 39 12.07 7.59 -5.47
CA VAL A 39 11.87 7.20 -4.06
C VAL A 39 11.60 8.41 -3.16
N ASP A 40 11.67 9.64 -3.68
CA ASP A 40 11.51 10.88 -2.92
C ASP A 40 10.13 11.53 -3.14
N ASN A 41 9.48 11.25 -4.28
CA ASN A 41 8.11 11.72 -4.62
C ASN A 41 7.12 10.57 -4.91
N GLY A 42 7.34 9.41 -4.30
CA GLY A 42 6.37 8.34 -4.21
C GLY A 42 5.14 8.69 -3.36
N ILE A 43 4.13 7.85 -3.49
CA ILE A 43 2.82 8.06 -2.87
C ILE A 43 2.82 7.39 -1.49
N HIS A 44 2.36 8.13 -0.47
CA HIS A 44 2.09 7.59 0.85
C HIS A 44 0.91 6.61 0.78
N VAL A 45 1.17 5.37 1.19
CA VAL A 45 0.13 4.35 1.35
C VAL A 45 0.22 3.74 2.72
N LYS A 46 -0.89 3.28 3.28
CA LYS A 46 -0.88 2.38 4.43
C LYS A 46 -1.10 0.96 3.97
N MET A 47 -0.21 0.06 4.40
CA MET A 47 -0.39 -1.36 4.20
C MET A 47 -1.09 -1.99 5.40
N TRP A 48 -2.15 -2.72 5.12
CA TRP A 48 -2.92 -3.44 6.14
C TRP A 48 -2.97 -4.92 5.77
N ARG A 49 -2.71 -5.77 6.77
CA ARG A 49 -2.79 -7.21 6.64
C ARG A 49 -3.95 -7.74 7.47
N CYS A 50 -4.76 -8.62 6.91
CA CYS A 50 -5.79 -9.32 7.67
C CYS A 50 -5.13 -10.27 8.67
N ASN A 51 -5.54 -10.18 9.94
CA ASN A 51 -5.01 -11.03 11.01
C ASN A 51 -5.35 -12.52 10.83
N ASN A 52 -6.48 -12.81 10.17
CA ASN A 52 -7.03 -14.16 10.07
C ASN A 52 -6.49 -14.95 8.87
N CYS A 53 -6.26 -14.30 7.73
CA CYS A 53 -5.89 -14.99 6.49
C CYS A 53 -4.66 -14.41 5.79
N MET A 54 -3.96 -13.47 6.42
CA MET A 54 -2.71 -12.86 5.90
C MET A 54 -2.86 -12.04 4.61
N TYR A 55 -4.08 -11.82 4.13
CA TYR A 55 -4.34 -11.01 2.94
C TYR A 55 -3.89 -9.55 3.14
N VAL A 56 -3.21 -8.98 2.15
CA VAL A 56 -2.63 -7.62 2.21
C VAL A 56 -3.42 -6.66 1.33
N MET A 57 -3.69 -5.47 1.83
CA MET A 57 -4.26 -4.36 1.06
C MET A 57 -3.48 -3.08 1.28
N GLN A 58 -3.41 -2.28 0.23
CA GLN A 58 -2.83 -0.94 0.24
C GLN A 58 -3.97 0.09 0.23
N PHE A 59 -3.89 1.06 1.12
CA PHE A 59 -4.82 2.19 1.18
C PHE A 59 -4.04 3.46 0.86
N TRP A 60 -4.50 4.17 -0.16
CA TRP A 60 -3.97 5.49 -0.49
C TRP A 60 -4.29 6.50 0.62
N GLU A 61 -3.31 7.25 1.08
CA GLU A 61 -3.55 8.43 1.91
C GLU A 61 -3.28 9.69 1.09
N PRO A 62 -4.26 10.59 0.92
CA PRO A 62 -4.00 11.92 0.39
C PRO A 62 -3.03 12.66 1.31
N ASP A 63 -2.05 13.35 0.72
CA ASP A 63 -1.18 14.30 1.43
C ASP A 63 -1.99 15.47 2.02
#